data_AF-A0A2H0Z6L1-F1
#
_entry.id   AF-A0A2H0Z6L1-F1
#
_cell.length_a   1.000
_cell.length_b   1.000
_cell.length_c   1.000
_cell.angle_alpha   90.00
_cell.angle_beta   90.00
_cell.angle_gamma   90.00
#
_symmetry.space_group_name_H-M   'P 1'
#
loop_
_entity.id
_entity.type
_entity.pdbx_description
1 polymer ?
#
loop_
_entity_poly.entity_id
_entity_poly.type
_entity_poly.pdbx_seq_one_letter_code
_entity_poly.pdbx_strand_id
1 'polypeptide(L)'
;MKNYIYILLATLTIATLQAQTGSKEAIKNSTQYYWGESSSENEKEAEDAALGRLTRQIATTVSSSYERSLQETSTDLQETVQDILKTFSSATLKNVRAIRNASGGIVEVFLYIPKSEVSEIFNERKKLIDNIYGNALDFEKEQNFTGALKSYYFALLLMHSIPEQNIFFNDINLTTEIPYRINAIISNTKFSLIKDTKINEVERELIYSVKVFDKQANQLDFSFWDGLNQVNVQAIDGEAIFALVGGSTRFDKLDVSIKYSYYESRNEIAAVNDLWNIVNKPSFKNTKQISLKIINDYEPETSTNSSSIKTNVKHSQSTIEQNKIQPVTFNGTRQLLLTNRDSCRVLEQISGETEKLISLFEKNKTSSIAATFKGDAFLCDKITNIIKFNKLKIASGPIAADVNRTYNGWELRKITVLNKYPTLGKQAPEYMVLDYDDNGNLYDVNFGIMQDLYGQFVEQGLFGDDWGNRQVIIKFAEKYRTAFLSRNIEMLDSLFADEAVIIVGRVLKKTKMKDVYKYSQLNEDQPDVRYMQYTKGEYLKNQSRLFKNQKDIYVGYNSFKISRKNKQDNVYGLSMRQFYNSTSYADEGYLFLLIDFNQAQPQIYVRSWQPQEWSEGALIKLSNFNMNK
;
A
#
# COMPACT_ATOMS: atom_id res chain seq x y z
N MET A 1 -19.35 19.16 -72.53
CA MET A 1 -18.90 18.22 -71.46
C MET A 1 -18.25 18.89 -70.25
N LYS A 2 -17.40 19.94 -70.40
CA LYS A 2 -16.80 20.63 -69.24
C LYS A 2 -17.81 21.27 -68.26
N ASN A 3 -18.89 21.88 -68.74
CA ASN A 3 -19.88 22.53 -67.86
C ASN A 3 -20.72 21.54 -67.03
N TYR A 4 -20.90 20.29 -67.47
CA TYR A 4 -21.62 19.27 -66.72
C TYR A 4 -20.77 18.67 -65.59
N ILE A 5 -19.45 18.64 -65.74
CA ILE A 5 -18.52 18.15 -64.70
C ILE A 5 -18.45 19.12 -63.53
N TYR A 6 -18.47 20.44 -63.76
CA TYR A 6 -18.53 21.43 -62.68
C TYR A 6 -19.87 21.41 -61.92
N ILE A 7 -20.99 21.16 -62.61
CA ILE A 7 -22.31 20.99 -61.97
C ILE A 7 -22.36 19.67 -61.18
N LEU A 8 -21.76 18.58 -61.68
CA LEU A 8 -21.68 17.30 -60.96
C LEU A 8 -20.76 17.37 -59.74
N LEU A 9 -19.63 18.09 -59.82
CA LEU A 9 -18.73 18.30 -58.68
C LEU A 9 -19.34 19.24 -57.63
N ALA A 10 -20.04 20.30 -58.04
CA ALA A 10 -20.75 21.20 -57.15
C ALA A 10 -21.96 20.53 -56.47
N THR A 11 -22.67 19.64 -57.18
CA THR A 11 -23.77 18.87 -56.58
C THR A 11 -23.26 17.76 -55.65
N LEU A 12 -22.10 17.15 -55.91
CA LEU A 12 -21.47 16.21 -54.98
C LEU A 12 -20.99 16.91 -53.69
N THR A 13 -20.37 18.09 -53.78
CA THR A 13 -19.91 18.83 -52.59
C THR A 13 -21.09 19.36 -51.77
N ILE A 14 -22.16 19.87 -52.42
CA ILE A 14 -23.40 20.27 -51.74
C ILE A 14 -24.09 19.07 -51.08
N ALA A 15 -24.13 17.90 -51.72
CA ALA A 15 -24.72 16.68 -51.15
C ALA A 15 -23.94 16.17 -49.94
N THR A 16 -22.59 16.25 -49.94
CA THR A 16 -21.78 15.89 -48.76
C THR A 16 -21.93 16.87 -47.61
N LEU A 17 -22.05 18.17 -47.90
CA LEU A 17 -22.34 19.21 -46.90
C LEU A 17 -23.74 18.99 -46.31
N GLN A 18 -24.76 18.75 -47.14
CA GLN A 18 -26.14 18.48 -46.70
C GLN A 18 -26.28 17.17 -45.92
N ALA A 19 -25.53 16.13 -46.25
CA ALA A 19 -25.52 14.87 -45.49
C ALA A 19 -24.91 15.05 -44.09
N GLN A 20 -23.83 15.83 -43.97
CA GLN A 20 -23.22 16.15 -42.68
C GLN A 20 -24.11 17.09 -41.85
N THR A 21 -24.74 18.10 -42.46
CA THR A 21 -25.74 18.95 -41.77
C THR A 21 -26.96 18.14 -41.33
N GLY A 22 -27.46 17.24 -42.17
CA GLY A 22 -28.58 16.35 -41.84
C GLY A 22 -28.27 15.41 -40.68
N SER A 23 -27.03 14.91 -40.57
CA SER A 23 -26.59 14.08 -39.44
C SER A 23 -26.46 14.87 -38.13
N LYS A 24 -26.01 16.14 -38.19
CA LYS A 24 -25.84 17.03 -37.04
C LYS A 24 -27.18 17.43 -36.44
N GLU A 25 -28.13 17.82 -37.28
CA GLU A 25 -29.47 18.20 -36.82
C GLU A 25 -30.27 16.99 -36.31
N ALA A 26 -30.04 15.79 -36.85
CA ALA A 26 -30.57 14.56 -36.26
C ALA A 26 -30.02 14.29 -34.84
N ILE A 27 -28.73 14.55 -34.59
CA ILE A 27 -28.11 14.40 -33.26
C ILE A 27 -28.66 15.44 -32.28
N LYS A 28 -28.77 16.71 -32.70
CA LYS A 28 -29.28 17.80 -31.85
C LYS A 28 -30.72 17.57 -31.39
N ASN A 29 -31.54 17.00 -32.26
CA ASN A 29 -32.95 16.69 -31.98
C ASN A 29 -33.14 15.36 -31.24
N SER A 30 -32.09 14.54 -31.09
CA SER A 30 -32.15 13.26 -30.41
C SER A 30 -31.99 13.40 -28.90
N THR A 31 -32.81 12.68 -28.14
CA THR A 31 -32.68 12.59 -26.68
C THR A 31 -31.54 11.68 -26.23
N GLN A 32 -30.89 10.97 -27.16
CA GLN A 32 -29.87 9.94 -26.90
C GLN A 32 -28.44 10.48 -26.83
N TYR A 33 -28.21 11.76 -27.17
CA TYR A 33 -26.87 12.34 -27.24
C TYR A 33 -26.74 13.59 -26.38
N TYR A 34 -25.53 13.80 -25.88
CA TYR A 34 -25.02 15.13 -25.53
C TYR A 34 -24.19 15.66 -26.69
N TRP A 35 -24.18 16.97 -26.87
CA TRP A 35 -23.47 17.65 -27.93
C TRP A 35 -23.00 19.05 -27.51
N GLY A 36 -21.97 19.55 -28.20
CA GLY A 36 -21.46 20.90 -28.06
C GLY A 36 -20.85 21.36 -29.38
N GLU A 37 -21.05 22.63 -29.71
CA GLU A 37 -20.68 23.17 -31.02
C GLU A 37 -20.00 24.52 -30.85
N SER A 38 -18.88 24.76 -31.52
CA SER A 38 -18.24 26.08 -31.57
C SER A 38 -17.49 26.27 -32.88
N SER A 39 -17.21 27.53 -33.21
CA SER A 39 -16.44 27.92 -34.39
C SER A 39 -15.41 28.99 -34.04
N SER A 40 -14.18 28.84 -34.50
CA SER A 40 -13.11 29.84 -34.35
C SER A 40 -12.18 29.79 -35.57
N GLU A 41 -11.41 30.86 -35.80
CA GLU A 41 -10.28 30.86 -36.74
C GLU A 41 -9.19 29.87 -36.33
N ASN A 42 -9.13 29.50 -35.04
CA ASN A 42 -8.25 28.47 -34.51
C ASN A 42 -9.02 27.18 -34.18
N GLU A 43 -8.64 26.06 -34.82
CA GLU A 43 -9.28 24.75 -34.60
C GLU A 43 -9.26 24.33 -33.12
N LYS A 44 -8.15 24.57 -32.41
CA LYS A 44 -8.03 24.13 -31.03
C LYS A 44 -8.94 24.90 -30.09
N GLU A 45 -9.06 26.21 -30.32
CA GLU A 45 -10.00 27.06 -29.60
C GLU A 45 -11.46 26.66 -29.87
N ALA A 46 -11.80 26.35 -31.13
CA ALA A 46 -13.12 25.84 -31.49
C ALA A 46 -13.42 24.50 -30.79
N GLU A 47 -12.46 23.58 -30.75
CA GLU A 47 -12.59 22.29 -30.08
C GLU A 47 -12.76 22.45 -28.55
N ASP A 48 -11.95 23.29 -27.90
CA ASP A 48 -12.02 23.51 -26.46
C ASP A 48 -13.35 24.18 -26.06
N ALA A 49 -13.84 25.14 -26.86
CA ALA A 49 -15.13 25.77 -26.65
C ALA A 49 -16.32 24.82 -26.90
N ALA A 50 -16.25 23.97 -27.93
CA ALA A 50 -17.26 22.96 -28.22
C ALA A 50 -17.34 21.93 -27.08
N LEU A 51 -16.20 21.50 -26.57
CA LEU A 51 -16.10 20.62 -25.40
C LEU A 51 -16.68 21.27 -24.15
N GLY A 52 -16.38 22.56 -23.91
CA GLY A 52 -16.96 23.32 -22.81
C GLY A 52 -18.50 23.41 -22.87
N ARG A 53 -19.08 23.44 -24.08
CA ARG A 53 -20.54 23.40 -24.26
C ARG A 53 -21.11 22.00 -24.06
N LEU A 54 -20.44 20.97 -24.57
CA LEU A 54 -20.82 19.56 -24.38
C LEU A 54 -20.88 19.20 -22.89
N THR A 55 -19.81 19.51 -22.16
CA THR A 55 -19.69 19.26 -20.72
C THR A 55 -20.75 20.02 -19.92
N ARG A 56 -21.03 21.28 -20.31
CA ARG A 56 -22.13 22.07 -19.73
C ARG A 56 -23.48 21.40 -19.93
N GLN A 57 -23.76 20.87 -21.11
CA GLN A 57 -25.03 20.18 -21.38
C GLN A 57 -25.17 18.88 -20.57
N ILE A 58 -24.08 18.10 -20.42
CA ILE A 58 -24.04 16.91 -19.55
C ILE A 58 -24.44 17.32 -18.13
N ALA A 59 -23.79 18.34 -17.58
CA ALA A 59 -24.05 18.78 -16.22
C ALA A 59 -25.46 19.33 -16.04
N THR A 60 -25.95 20.21 -16.92
CA THR A 60 -27.32 20.74 -16.82
C THR A 60 -28.36 19.62 -16.85
N THR A 61 -28.16 18.61 -17.70
CA THR A 61 -29.07 17.47 -17.76
C THR A 61 -29.03 16.67 -16.46
N VAL A 62 -27.84 16.42 -15.94
CA VAL A 62 -27.60 15.78 -14.64
C VAL A 62 -28.25 16.57 -13.50
N SER A 63 -28.01 17.88 -13.41
CA SER A 63 -28.62 18.78 -12.42
C SER A 63 -30.14 18.78 -12.51
N SER A 64 -30.71 18.81 -13.72
CA SER A 64 -32.16 18.80 -13.90
C SER A 64 -32.80 17.47 -13.47
N SER A 65 -32.09 16.34 -13.63
CA SER A 65 -32.54 15.07 -13.08
C SER A 65 -32.46 15.03 -11.55
N TYR A 66 -31.52 15.77 -10.98
CA TYR A 66 -31.31 15.93 -9.54
C TYR A 66 -32.39 16.82 -8.90
N GLU A 67 -32.70 17.99 -9.47
CA GLU A 67 -33.76 18.91 -9.01
C GLU A 67 -35.15 18.25 -9.04
N ARG A 68 -35.41 17.34 -9.99
CA ARG A 68 -36.68 16.59 -10.03
C ARG A 68 -36.79 15.52 -8.95
N SER A 69 -35.67 15.11 -8.36
CA SER A 69 -35.61 14.06 -7.32
C SER A 69 -35.61 14.60 -5.89
N LEU A 70 -35.45 15.92 -5.70
CA LEU A 70 -35.46 16.59 -4.40
C LEU A 70 -36.52 17.70 -4.35
N GLN A 71 -37.07 17.93 -3.16
CA GLN A 71 -37.93 19.09 -2.88
C GLN A 71 -37.19 20.29 -2.25
N GLU A 72 -35.86 20.29 -2.12
CA GLU A 72 -35.14 21.41 -1.49
C GLU A 72 -33.91 21.89 -2.25
N THR A 73 -33.83 23.22 -2.42
CA THR A 73 -32.70 23.99 -2.95
C THR A 73 -31.66 24.23 -1.85
N SER A 74 -30.46 23.67 -1.99
CA SER A 74 -29.30 24.03 -1.17
C SER A 74 -28.09 24.43 -2.03
N THR A 75 -27.23 25.28 -1.49
CA THR A 75 -25.99 25.80 -2.11
C THR A 75 -25.00 24.68 -2.47
N ASP A 76 -25.06 23.55 -1.75
CA ASP A 76 -24.24 22.34 -1.92
C ASP A 76 -24.44 21.67 -3.30
N LEU A 77 -25.64 21.85 -3.86
CA LEU A 77 -26.07 21.30 -5.14
C LEU A 77 -25.34 21.98 -6.31
N GLN A 78 -25.14 23.29 -6.23
CA GLN A 78 -24.41 24.04 -7.25
C GLN A 78 -22.92 23.69 -7.25
N GLU A 79 -22.32 23.48 -6.08
CA GLU A 79 -20.91 23.09 -5.94
C GLU A 79 -20.67 21.68 -6.49
N THR A 80 -21.53 20.73 -6.13
CA THR A 80 -21.50 19.35 -6.66
C THR A 80 -21.57 19.31 -8.19
N VAL A 81 -22.46 20.13 -8.78
CA VAL A 81 -22.61 20.24 -10.23
C VAL A 81 -21.36 20.85 -10.88
N GLN A 82 -20.75 21.85 -10.26
CA GLN A 82 -19.50 22.45 -10.75
C GLN A 82 -18.31 21.49 -10.68
N ASP A 83 -18.26 20.62 -9.68
CA ASP A 83 -17.20 19.63 -9.58
C ASP A 83 -17.37 18.52 -10.62
N ILE A 84 -18.60 18.01 -10.78
CA ILE A 84 -18.94 17.07 -11.86
C ILE A 84 -18.56 17.65 -13.22
N LEU A 85 -18.87 18.93 -13.48
CA LEU A 85 -18.46 19.65 -14.69
C LEU A 85 -16.96 19.58 -14.94
N LYS A 86 -16.14 19.84 -13.91
CA LYS A 86 -14.67 19.79 -14.02
C LYS A 86 -14.18 18.36 -14.30
N THR A 87 -14.86 17.32 -13.79
CA THR A 87 -14.48 15.92 -14.06
C THR A 87 -14.65 15.48 -15.51
N PHE A 88 -15.48 16.18 -16.29
CA PHE A 88 -15.81 15.84 -17.67
C PHE A 88 -14.93 16.48 -18.75
N SER A 89 -13.73 16.95 -18.40
CA SER A 89 -12.75 17.44 -19.39
C SER A 89 -12.47 16.41 -20.51
N SER A 90 -11.89 16.85 -21.64
CA SER A 90 -11.60 16.01 -22.82
C SER A 90 -10.71 14.81 -22.52
N ALA A 91 -9.98 14.82 -21.41
CA ALA A 91 -9.15 13.70 -20.97
C ALA A 91 -9.98 12.53 -20.39
N THR A 92 -11.20 12.78 -19.89
CA THR A 92 -12.02 11.78 -19.19
C THR A 92 -13.06 11.12 -20.10
N LEU A 93 -13.56 11.85 -21.10
CA LEU A 93 -14.57 11.36 -22.04
C LEU A 93 -13.92 10.59 -23.20
N LYS A 94 -13.78 9.27 -23.06
CA LYS A 94 -13.02 8.42 -24.01
C LYS A 94 -13.65 8.27 -25.40
N ASN A 95 -14.95 8.54 -25.54
CA ASN A 95 -15.74 8.24 -26.75
C ASN A 95 -16.45 9.47 -27.36
N VAL A 96 -15.87 10.67 -27.20
CA VAL A 96 -16.37 11.87 -27.87
C VAL A 96 -16.11 11.78 -29.37
N ARG A 97 -17.18 11.93 -30.16
CA ARG A 97 -17.11 11.98 -31.62
C ARG A 97 -17.14 13.43 -32.09
N ALA A 98 -16.52 13.71 -33.23
CA ALA A 98 -16.39 15.05 -33.77
C ALA A 98 -16.83 15.11 -35.24
N ILE A 99 -17.58 16.14 -35.60
CA ILE A 99 -17.83 16.58 -36.97
C ILE A 99 -17.10 17.92 -37.12
N ARG A 100 -16.27 18.06 -38.16
CA ARG A 100 -15.47 19.27 -38.40
C ARG A 100 -15.75 19.81 -39.80
N ASN A 101 -16.03 21.10 -39.90
CA ASN A 101 -16.19 21.81 -41.16
C ASN A 101 -15.27 23.03 -41.18
N ALA A 102 -14.68 23.33 -42.33
CA ALA A 102 -13.87 24.53 -42.52
C ALA A 102 -14.44 25.35 -43.68
N SER A 103 -14.71 26.64 -43.44
CA SER A 103 -15.19 27.55 -44.48
C SER A 103 -14.71 28.97 -44.18
N GLY A 104 -14.15 29.64 -45.18
CA GLY A 104 -13.77 31.06 -45.07
C GLY A 104 -12.74 31.38 -43.96
N GLY A 105 -11.83 30.46 -43.63
CA GLY A 105 -10.85 30.64 -42.56
C GLY A 105 -11.37 30.36 -41.15
N ILE A 106 -12.64 29.99 -41.00
CA ILE A 106 -13.26 29.59 -39.74
C ILE A 106 -13.40 28.06 -39.72
N VAL A 107 -12.99 27.45 -38.60
CA VAL A 107 -13.15 26.02 -38.31
C VAL A 107 -14.32 25.85 -37.34
N GLU A 108 -15.34 25.13 -37.77
CA GLU A 108 -16.46 24.69 -36.97
C GLU A 108 -16.19 23.28 -36.43
N VAL A 109 -16.35 23.11 -35.12
CA VAL A 109 -16.21 21.84 -34.41
C VAL A 109 -17.52 21.52 -33.69
N PHE A 110 -18.10 20.37 -34.03
CA PHE A 110 -19.27 19.80 -33.36
C PHE A 110 -18.87 18.49 -32.67
N LEU A 111 -18.89 18.49 -31.34
CA LEU A 111 -18.60 17.31 -30.52
C LEU A 111 -19.91 16.69 -30.02
N TYR A 112 -19.97 15.37 -29.97
CA TYR A 112 -21.12 14.65 -29.42
C TYR A 112 -20.73 13.31 -28.79
N ILE A 113 -21.53 12.86 -27.84
CA ILE A 113 -21.36 11.58 -27.14
C ILE A 113 -22.74 10.97 -26.79
N PRO A 114 -22.94 9.65 -26.96
CA PRO A 114 -24.14 8.98 -26.47
C PRO A 114 -24.33 9.16 -24.95
N LYS A 115 -25.56 9.33 -24.47
CA LYS A 115 -25.84 9.40 -23.03
C LYS A 115 -25.52 8.09 -22.30
N SER A 116 -25.62 6.96 -23.00
CA SER A 116 -25.26 5.63 -22.48
C SER A 116 -23.78 5.56 -22.09
N GLU A 117 -22.89 6.17 -22.88
CA GLU A 117 -21.44 6.22 -22.61
C GLU A 117 -21.12 7.01 -21.33
N VAL A 118 -21.81 8.13 -21.13
CA VAL A 118 -21.68 8.92 -19.89
C VAL A 118 -22.20 8.12 -18.69
N SER A 119 -23.31 7.40 -18.87
CA SER A 119 -23.89 6.54 -17.83
C SER A 119 -22.97 5.36 -17.47
N GLU A 120 -22.28 4.79 -18.47
CA GLU A 120 -21.30 3.73 -18.28
C GLU A 120 -20.11 4.20 -17.42
N ILE A 121 -19.58 5.40 -17.67
CA ILE A 121 -18.52 5.99 -16.82
C ILE A 121 -18.97 6.07 -15.35
N PHE A 122 -20.20 6.49 -15.08
CA PHE A 122 -20.72 6.53 -13.71
C PHE A 122 -20.86 5.13 -13.12
N ASN A 123 -21.38 4.17 -13.88
CA ASN A 123 -21.52 2.78 -13.43
C ASN A 123 -20.17 2.12 -13.15
N GLU A 124 -19.15 2.36 -13.96
CA GLU A 124 -17.77 1.92 -13.71
C GLU A 124 -17.23 2.51 -12.40
N ARG A 125 -17.46 3.81 -12.16
CA ARG A 125 -17.05 4.47 -10.91
C ARG A 125 -17.76 3.88 -9.70
N LYS A 126 -19.07 3.59 -9.77
CA LYS A 126 -19.81 2.93 -8.68
C LYS A 126 -19.25 1.56 -8.34
N LYS A 127 -19.00 0.73 -9.35
CA LYS A 127 -18.38 -0.59 -9.15
C LYS A 127 -17.00 -0.48 -8.51
N LEU A 128 -16.22 0.53 -8.89
CA LEU A 128 -14.92 0.80 -8.29
C LEU A 128 -15.05 1.27 -6.83
N ILE A 129 -16.01 2.14 -6.52
CA ILE A 129 -16.31 2.59 -5.14
C ILE A 129 -16.69 1.40 -4.27
N ASP A 130 -17.57 0.54 -4.76
CA ASP A 130 -17.97 -0.71 -4.09
C ASP A 130 -16.74 -1.58 -3.76
N ASN A 131 -15.91 -1.91 -4.76
CA ASN A 131 -14.70 -2.69 -4.54
C ASN A 131 -13.76 -2.05 -3.49
N ILE A 132 -13.52 -0.74 -3.58
CA ILE A 132 -12.67 -0.03 -2.63
C ILE A 132 -13.28 -0.05 -1.22
N TYR A 133 -14.61 0.11 -1.10
CA TYR A 133 -15.31 0.04 0.17
C TYR A 133 -15.23 -1.36 0.79
N GLY A 134 -15.39 -2.43 0.00
CA GLY A 134 -15.17 -3.81 0.44
C GLY A 134 -13.76 -4.01 1.01
N ASN A 135 -12.73 -3.56 0.29
CA ASN A 135 -11.34 -3.60 0.76
C ASN A 135 -11.14 -2.81 2.06
N ALA A 136 -11.81 -1.67 2.21
CA ALA A 136 -11.75 -0.87 3.44
C ALA A 136 -12.31 -1.63 4.65
N LEU A 137 -13.41 -2.36 4.46
CA LEU A 137 -14.00 -3.20 5.51
C LEU A 137 -13.09 -4.36 5.90
N ASP A 138 -12.42 -4.99 4.93
CA ASP A 138 -11.47 -6.07 5.22
C ASP A 138 -10.27 -5.56 6.01
N PHE A 139 -9.76 -4.37 5.66
CA PHE A 139 -8.74 -3.70 6.45
C PHE A 139 -9.17 -3.37 7.88
N GLU A 140 -10.42 -2.94 8.11
CA GLU A 140 -10.93 -2.75 9.47
C GLU A 140 -10.95 -4.07 10.27
N LYS A 141 -11.37 -5.18 9.63
CA LYS A 141 -11.39 -6.53 10.24
C LYS A 141 -9.99 -7.00 10.62
N GLU A 142 -8.97 -6.59 9.87
CA GLU A 142 -7.55 -6.88 10.13
C GLU A 142 -6.87 -5.86 11.07
N GLN A 143 -7.64 -4.90 11.61
CA GLN A 143 -7.12 -3.77 12.41
C GLN A 143 -6.04 -2.93 11.67
N ASN A 144 -6.05 -2.99 10.34
CA ASN A 144 -5.22 -2.15 9.46
C ASN A 144 -5.94 -0.84 9.14
N PHE A 145 -5.95 0.07 10.10
CA PHE A 145 -6.64 1.35 9.96
C PHE A 145 -5.96 2.31 8.98
N THR A 146 -4.67 2.12 8.68
CA THR A 146 -3.99 2.79 7.56
C THR A 146 -4.66 2.49 6.23
N GLY A 147 -4.83 1.20 5.91
CA GLY A 147 -5.48 0.73 4.70
C GLY A 147 -6.96 1.12 4.62
N ALA A 148 -7.68 0.99 5.74
CA ALA A 148 -9.10 1.34 5.82
C ALA A 148 -9.34 2.83 5.55
N LEU A 149 -8.66 3.73 6.27
CA LEU A 149 -8.84 5.17 6.11
C LEU A 149 -8.48 5.65 4.69
N LYS A 150 -7.39 5.12 4.11
CA LYS A 150 -7.01 5.42 2.73
C LYS A 150 -8.10 5.01 1.75
N SER A 151 -8.60 3.78 1.87
CA SER A 151 -9.61 3.23 0.98
C SER A 151 -10.92 3.99 1.09
N TYR A 152 -11.39 4.29 2.30
CA TYR A 152 -12.56 5.14 2.51
C TYR A 152 -12.42 6.52 1.87
N TYR A 153 -11.28 7.18 2.04
CA TYR A 153 -11.06 8.49 1.46
C TYR A 153 -11.01 8.46 -0.08
N PHE A 154 -10.38 7.44 -0.66
CA PHE A 154 -10.35 7.24 -2.11
C PHE A 154 -11.73 6.96 -2.69
N ALA A 155 -12.54 6.14 -2.01
CA ALA A 155 -13.94 5.92 -2.38
C ALA A 155 -14.75 7.23 -2.33
N LEU A 156 -14.55 8.04 -1.29
CA LEU A 156 -15.22 9.35 -1.14
C LEU A 156 -14.87 10.34 -2.26
N LEU A 157 -13.60 10.40 -2.68
CA LEU A 157 -13.21 11.22 -3.84
C LEU A 157 -13.86 10.76 -5.15
N LEU A 158 -14.03 9.44 -5.33
CA LEU A 158 -14.73 8.89 -6.50
C LEU A 158 -16.22 9.22 -6.44
N MET A 159 -16.85 9.19 -5.27
CA MET A 159 -18.27 9.56 -5.11
C MET A 159 -18.54 11.00 -5.55
N HIS A 160 -17.62 11.94 -5.27
CA HIS A 160 -17.71 13.33 -5.71
C HIS A 160 -17.63 13.53 -7.24
N SER A 161 -17.40 12.46 -7.99
CA SER A 161 -17.41 12.47 -9.45
C SER A 161 -18.65 11.81 -10.06
N ILE A 162 -19.62 11.41 -9.23
CA ILE A 162 -20.89 10.80 -9.64
C ILE A 162 -22.04 11.76 -9.29
N PRO A 163 -23.06 11.87 -10.13
CA PRO A 163 -24.19 12.77 -9.91
C PRO A 163 -25.18 12.33 -8.84
N GLU A 164 -25.07 11.11 -8.34
CA GLU A 164 -26.03 10.52 -7.41
C GLU A 164 -25.72 10.94 -5.98
N GLN A 165 -26.74 11.41 -5.26
CA GLN A 165 -26.62 11.79 -3.86
C GLN A 165 -26.33 10.62 -2.96
N ASN A 166 -27.05 9.52 -3.19
CA ASN A 166 -27.01 8.35 -2.35
C ASN A 166 -26.54 7.19 -3.21
N ILE A 167 -25.35 6.72 -2.92
CA ILE A 167 -24.79 5.53 -3.56
C ILE A 167 -25.02 4.38 -2.58
N PHE A 168 -25.81 3.41 -3.01
CA PHE A 168 -26.13 2.24 -2.18
C PHE A 168 -25.30 1.03 -2.59
N PHE A 169 -24.85 0.28 -1.59
CA PHE A 169 -24.26 -1.05 -1.76
C PHE A 169 -24.79 -1.99 -0.68
N ASN A 170 -25.38 -3.12 -1.07
CA ASN A 170 -26.04 -4.06 -0.15
C ASN A 170 -26.95 -3.36 0.87
N ASP A 171 -27.83 -2.47 0.38
CA ASP A 171 -28.75 -1.63 1.18
C ASP A 171 -28.09 -0.61 2.13
N ILE A 172 -26.77 -0.44 2.07
CA ILE A 172 -26.01 0.55 2.85
C ILE A 172 -25.80 1.81 2.00
N ASN A 173 -26.20 2.97 2.54
CA ASN A 173 -25.91 4.27 1.91
C ASN A 173 -24.45 4.66 2.16
N LEU A 174 -23.59 4.46 1.16
CA LEU A 174 -22.16 4.74 1.23
C LEU A 174 -21.85 6.23 1.38
N THR A 175 -22.72 7.11 0.88
CA THR A 175 -22.55 8.56 1.02
C THR A 175 -22.50 8.99 2.49
N THR A 176 -23.29 8.34 3.35
CA THR A 176 -23.29 8.60 4.81
C THR A 176 -22.37 7.66 5.58
N GLU A 177 -22.28 6.40 5.17
CA GLU A 177 -21.53 5.37 5.88
C GLU A 177 -20.02 5.62 5.83
N ILE A 178 -19.46 6.01 4.68
CA ILE A 178 -18.01 6.22 4.53
C ILE A 178 -17.52 7.37 5.41
N PRO A 179 -18.13 8.58 5.40
CA PRO A 179 -17.77 9.64 6.34
C PRO A 179 -17.96 9.25 7.80
N TYR A 180 -19.01 8.47 8.12
CA TYR A 180 -19.22 7.94 9.46
C TYR A 180 -18.07 7.04 9.90
N ARG A 181 -17.65 6.06 9.07
CA ARG A 181 -16.52 5.16 9.33
C ARG A 181 -15.20 5.89 9.57
N ILE A 182 -14.86 6.85 8.71
CA ILE A 182 -13.66 7.68 8.87
C ILE A 182 -13.68 8.40 10.23
N ASN A 183 -14.79 9.07 10.55
CA ASN A 183 -14.94 9.77 11.83
C ASN A 183 -14.95 8.79 13.03
N ALA A 184 -15.53 7.60 12.87
CA ALA A 184 -15.57 6.58 13.91
C ALA A 184 -14.17 6.06 14.22
N ILE A 185 -13.37 5.70 13.21
CA ILE A 185 -11.96 5.31 13.39
C ILE A 185 -11.20 6.44 14.09
N ILE A 186 -11.23 7.66 13.54
CA ILE A 186 -10.52 8.81 14.09
C ILE A 186 -10.92 9.06 15.55
N SER A 187 -12.22 9.12 15.85
CA SER A 187 -12.72 9.44 17.19
C SER A 187 -12.37 8.36 18.20
N ASN A 188 -12.42 7.09 17.82
CA ASN A 188 -12.14 5.95 18.70
C ASN A 188 -10.65 5.59 18.81
N THR A 189 -9.76 6.26 18.09
CA THR A 189 -8.32 6.13 18.31
C THR A 189 -7.91 6.70 19.67
N LYS A 190 -7.21 5.90 20.47
CA LYS A 190 -6.65 6.26 21.77
C LYS A 190 -5.14 6.05 21.75
N PHE A 191 -4.42 7.01 22.31
CA PHE A 191 -2.97 6.97 22.53
C PHE A 191 -2.71 6.97 24.04
N SER A 192 -2.10 5.90 24.54
CA SER A 192 -1.76 5.76 25.97
C SER A 192 -0.24 5.64 26.12
N LEU A 193 0.38 6.59 26.82
CA LEU A 193 1.82 6.59 27.01
C LEU A 193 2.23 5.40 27.91
N ILE A 194 3.06 4.51 27.38
CA ILE A 194 3.60 3.35 28.11
C ILE A 194 4.94 3.72 28.74
N LYS A 195 5.76 4.49 28.01
CA LYS A 195 7.14 4.75 28.41
C LYS A 195 7.62 6.11 27.97
N ASP A 196 8.33 6.80 28.87
CA ASP A 196 9.04 8.05 28.61
C ASP A 196 10.51 7.89 28.98
N THR A 197 11.39 8.01 28.00
CA THR A 197 12.83 7.88 28.19
C THR A 197 13.54 9.14 27.69
N LYS A 198 14.10 9.92 28.62
CA LYS A 198 15.07 10.97 28.27
C LYS A 198 16.42 10.32 28.00
N ILE A 199 16.83 10.30 26.74
CA ILE A 199 18.06 9.62 26.30
C ILE A 199 19.27 10.49 26.57
N ASN A 200 19.15 11.79 26.28
CA ASN A 200 20.11 12.83 26.64
C ASN A 200 19.41 14.21 26.65
N GLU A 201 20.16 15.30 26.77
CA GLU A 201 19.58 16.66 26.80
C GLU A 201 18.89 17.09 25.51
N VAL A 202 19.14 16.41 24.39
CA VAL A 202 18.60 16.76 23.06
C VAL A 202 17.77 15.65 22.42
N GLU A 203 17.61 14.50 23.09
CA GLU A 203 16.80 13.37 22.61
C GLU A 203 15.91 12.78 23.71
N ARG A 204 14.63 12.62 23.38
CA ARG A 204 13.63 11.98 24.23
C ARG A 204 12.83 11.00 23.37
N GLU A 205 12.57 9.82 23.90
CA GLU A 205 11.78 8.79 23.23
C GLU A 205 10.55 8.44 24.06
N LEU A 206 9.40 8.40 23.39
CA LEU A 206 8.13 8.05 24.00
C LEU A 206 7.55 6.83 23.28
N ILE A 207 7.09 5.84 24.02
CA ILE A 207 6.40 4.67 23.48
C ILE A 207 4.94 4.73 23.91
N TYR A 208 4.04 4.67 22.93
CA TYR A 208 2.60 4.69 23.14
C TYR A 208 1.96 3.37 22.74
N SER A 209 0.98 2.92 23.53
CA SER A 209 -0.04 1.99 23.07
C SER A 209 -1.04 2.76 22.22
N VAL A 210 -1.37 2.22 21.06
CA VAL A 210 -2.33 2.78 20.11
C VAL A 210 -3.45 1.77 19.91
N LYS A 211 -4.66 2.17 20.29
CA LYS A 211 -5.87 1.37 20.14
C LYS A 211 -6.92 2.10 19.32
N VAL A 212 -7.71 1.36 18.56
CA VAL A 212 -8.92 1.86 17.87
C VAL A 212 -10.05 0.91 18.20
N PHE A 213 -11.21 1.44 18.61
CA PHE A 213 -12.33 0.64 19.14
C PHE A 213 -11.88 -0.35 20.24
N ASP A 214 -10.97 0.12 21.12
CA ASP A 214 -10.35 -0.64 22.22
C ASP A 214 -9.55 -1.89 21.82
N LYS A 215 -9.33 -2.12 20.52
CA LYS A 215 -8.44 -3.14 19.97
C LYS A 215 -7.11 -2.52 19.57
N GLN A 216 -6.04 -3.32 19.54
CA GLN A 216 -4.74 -2.87 19.05
C GLN A 216 -4.84 -2.40 17.60
N ALA A 217 -4.17 -1.28 17.29
CA ALA A 217 -4.03 -0.82 15.92
C ALA A 217 -2.85 -1.55 15.27
N ASN A 218 -3.13 -2.61 14.50
CA ASN A 218 -2.08 -3.36 13.80
C ASN A 218 -1.31 -2.46 12.82
N GLN A 219 -2.03 -1.54 12.17
CA GLN A 219 -1.42 -0.42 11.46
C GLN A 219 -2.26 0.85 11.59
N LEU A 220 -1.61 1.98 11.91
CA LEU A 220 -2.22 3.30 11.82
C LEU A 220 -1.16 4.37 11.54
N ASP A 221 -1.31 5.08 10.43
CA ASP A 221 -0.46 6.22 10.09
C ASP A 221 -1.01 7.51 10.70
N PHE A 222 -0.11 8.29 11.28
CA PHE A 222 -0.41 9.61 11.81
C PHE A 222 0.83 10.49 11.70
N SER A 223 0.68 11.77 12.06
CA SER A 223 1.80 12.69 12.08
C SER A 223 1.72 13.62 13.28
N PHE A 224 2.85 14.20 13.67
CA PHE A 224 2.90 15.26 14.66
C PHE A 224 3.89 16.33 14.21
N TRP A 225 3.77 17.52 14.77
CA TRP A 225 4.73 18.60 14.56
C TRP A 225 5.79 18.55 15.66
N ASP A 226 7.06 18.38 15.29
CA ASP A 226 8.18 18.34 16.25
C ASP A 226 8.75 19.74 16.58
N GLY A 227 8.06 20.80 16.17
CA GLY A 227 8.53 22.18 16.29
C GLY A 227 9.23 22.72 15.04
N LEU A 228 9.74 21.83 14.16
CA LEU A 228 10.45 22.20 12.94
C LEU A 228 9.87 21.54 11.68
N ASN A 229 9.46 20.29 11.78
CA ASN A 229 8.99 19.46 10.69
C ASN A 229 7.73 18.69 11.10
N GLN A 230 6.92 18.36 10.10
CA GLN A 230 5.89 17.34 10.25
C GLN A 230 6.54 15.97 10.16
N VAL A 231 6.41 15.16 11.22
CA VAL A 231 6.97 13.81 11.30
C VAL A 231 5.84 12.81 11.12
N ASN A 232 5.93 11.97 10.09
CA ASN A 232 5.02 10.84 9.88
C ASN A 232 5.46 9.66 10.74
N VAL A 233 4.52 9.08 11.46
CA VAL A 233 4.70 7.95 12.36
C VAL A 233 3.70 6.87 11.99
N GLN A 234 4.10 5.62 12.17
CA GLN A 234 3.22 4.47 12.02
C GLN A 234 3.14 3.75 13.37
N ALA A 235 1.92 3.47 13.81
CA ALA A 235 1.69 2.45 14.83
C ALA A 235 1.75 1.06 14.16
N ILE A 236 2.43 0.12 14.80
CA ILE A 236 2.56 -1.27 14.36
C ILE A 236 2.28 -2.18 15.55
N ASP A 237 1.40 -3.16 15.36
CA ASP A 237 0.96 -4.10 16.40
C ASP A 237 0.54 -3.41 17.71
N GLY A 238 -0.13 -2.27 17.58
CA GLY A 238 -0.62 -1.48 18.71
C GLY A 238 0.42 -0.65 19.45
N GLU A 239 1.66 -0.53 18.94
CA GLU A 239 2.69 0.34 19.52
C GLU A 239 3.17 1.42 18.53
N ALA A 240 3.47 2.60 19.05
CA ALA A 240 4.13 3.65 18.28
C ALA A 240 5.26 4.30 19.07
N ILE A 241 6.36 4.61 18.38
CA ILE A 241 7.53 5.26 18.97
C ILE A 241 7.64 6.69 18.44
N PHE A 242 7.70 7.66 19.35
CA PHE A 242 7.94 9.06 19.07
C PHE A 242 9.37 9.41 19.48
N ALA A 243 10.23 9.70 18.52
CA ALA A 243 11.56 10.25 18.78
C ALA A 243 11.52 11.79 18.68
N LEU A 244 11.59 12.46 19.83
CA LEU A 244 11.66 13.91 19.94
C LEU A 244 13.12 14.35 20.02
N VAL A 245 13.45 15.41 19.27
CA VAL A 245 14.81 15.93 19.13
C VAL A 245 14.84 17.44 19.32
N GLY A 246 15.88 17.95 19.98
CA GLY A 246 16.08 19.38 20.20
C GLY A 246 14.99 19.97 21.09
N GLY A 247 14.35 21.06 20.63
CA GLY A 247 13.33 21.78 21.41
C GLY A 247 12.11 20.93 21.78
N SER A 248 11.72 19.98 20.92
CA SER A 248 10.55 19.11 21.17
C SER A 248 10.70 18.20 22.39
N THR A 249 11.93 17.94 22.85
CA THR A 249 12.17 17.12 24.05
C THR A 249 11.47 17.67 25.29
N ARG A 250 11.23 18.99 25.33
CA ARG A 250 10.61 19.72 26.44
C ARG A 250 9.10 19.87 26.31
N PHE A 251 8.49 19.30 25.27
CA PHE A 251 7.04 19.37 25.11
C PHE A 251 6.34 18.57 26.21
N ASP A 252 5.21 19.11 26.68
CA ASP A 252 4.30 18.44 27.61
C ASP A 252 3.12 17.76 26.90
N LYS A 253 2.84 18.19 25.67
CA LYS A 253 1.73 17.71 24.84
C LYS A 253 2.14 17.69 23.38
N LEU A 254 1.49 16.83 22.60
CA LEU A 254 1.61 16.80 21.15
C LEU A 254 0.23 16.79 20.50
N ASP A 255 0.10 17.55 19.42
CA ASP A 255 -1.02 17.40 18.51
C ASP A 255 -0.67 16.34 17.47
N VAL A 256 -1.40 15.23 17.52
CA VAL A 256 -1.26 14.09 16.62
C VAL A 256 -2.40 14.10 15.62
N SER A 257 -2.07 14.17 14.34
CA SER A 257 -3.01 14.17 13.22
C SER A 257 -3.05 12.81 12.54
N ILE A 258 -4.17 12.11 12.69
CA ILE A 258 -4.40 10.78 12.08
C ILE A 258 -4.53 10.93 10.57
N LYS A 259 -3.78 10.14 9.79
CA LYS A 259 -3.72 10.27 8.34
C LYS A 259 -4.92 9.57 7.68
N TYR A 260 -5.61 10.29 6.79
CA TYR A 260 -6.72 9.74 6.01
C TYR A 260 -6.63 9.98 4.50
N SER A 261 -5.89 11.00 4.03
CA SER A 261 -5.93 11.39 2.62
C SER A 261 -4.94 10.67 1.71
N TYR A 262 -3.70 10.39 2.17
CA TYR A 262 -2.69 9.62 1.40
C TYR A 262 -2.44 10.10 -0.04
N TYR A 263 -2.15 11.40 -0.21
CA TYR A 263 -1.84 12.00 -1.50
C TYR A 263 -0.75 11.26 -2.30
N GLU A 264 0.27 10.76 -1.60
CA GLU A 264 1.38 10.04 -2.21
C GLU A 264 0.95 8.71 -2.87
N SER A 265 -0.16 8.13 -2.41
CA SER A 265 -0.73 6.87 -2.87
C SER A 265 -1.81 7.03 -3.94
N ARG A 266 -2.16 8.26 -4.35
CA ARG A 266 -3.27 8.48 -5.30
C ARG A 266 -3.11 7.77 -6.65
N ASN A 267 -1.87 7.48 -7.06
CA ASN A 267 -1.56 6.82 -8.32
C ASN A 267 -1.87 5.32 -8.32
N GLU A 268 -2.13 4.73 -7.15
CA GLU A 268 -2.55 3.33 -7.00
C GLU A 268 -3.85 3.06 -7.77
N ILE A 269 -4.74 4.06 -7.84
CA ILE A 269 -6.00 4.01 -8.60
C ILE A 269 -6.01 5.16 -9.59
N ALA A 270 -5.90 4.84 -10.89
CA ALA A 270 -5.84 5.85 -11.95
C ALA A 270 -6.98 6.87 -11.87
N ALA A 271 -8.21 6.40 -11.64
CA ALA A 271 -9.38 7.27 -11.49
C ALA A 271 -9.25 8.25 -10.31
N VAL A 272 -8.66 7.82 -9.19
CA VAL A 272 -8.42 8.70 -8.03
C VAL A 272 -7.37 9.75 -8.36
N ASN A 273 -6.26 9.37 -9.01
CA ASN A 273 -5.24 10.33 -9.44
C ASN A 273 -5.82 11.37 -10.41
N ASP A 274 -6.60 10.93 -11.39
CA ASP A 274 -7.18 11.83 -12.40
C ASP A 274 -8.15 12.83 -11.76
N LEU A 275 -8.90 12.40 -10.73
CA LEU A 275 -9.85 13.25 -10.02
C LEU A 275 -9.22 14.13 -8.93
N TRP A 276 -8.01 13.82 -8.47
CA TRP A 276 -7.44 14.41 -7.26
C TRP A 276 -7.42 15.94 -7.24
N ASN A 277 -7.08 16.56 -8.37
CA ASN A 277 -7.01 18.03 -8.51
C ASN A 277 -8.31 18.64 -9.02
N ILE A 278 -9.33 17.83 -9.26
CA ILE A 278 -10.57 18.21 -9.93
C ILE A 278 -11.73 18.29 -8.95
N VAL A 279 -11.88 17.27 -8.10
CA VAL A 279 -12.99 17.19 -7.13
C VAL A 279 -12.65 17.92 -5.82
N ASN A 280 -13.69 18.44 -5.15
CA ASN A 280 -13.54 18.92 -3.78
C ASN A 280 -13.08 17.79 -2.86
N LYS A 281 -12.16 18.11 -1.95
CA LYS A 281 -11.51 17.20 -1.00
C LYS A 281 -12.19 17.34 0.36
N PRO A 282 -12.91 16.31 0.82
CA PRO A 282 -13.47 16.30 2.16
C PRO A 282 -12.40 16.49 3.22
N SER A 283 -12.73 17.23 4.26
CA SER A 283 -11.87 17.39 5.43
C SER A 283 -12.51 16.78 6.65
N PHE A 284 -11.69 16.11 7.45
CA PHE A 284 -12.10 15.47 8.70
C PHE A 284 -11.27 16.04 9.85
N LYS A 285 -11.90 16.27 11.01
CA LYS A 285 -11.20 16.68 12.22
C LYS A 285 -10.42 15.48 12.77
N ASN A 286 -9.14 15.41 12.40
CA ASN A 286 -8.27 14.26 12.63
C ASN A 286 -7.18 14.48 13.69
N THR A 287 -7.12 15.69 14.28
CA THR A 287 -6.12 16.03 15.28
C THR A 287 -6.60 15.68 16.69
N LYS A 288 -5.74 14.97 17.43
CA LYS A 288 -5.89 14.66 18.84
C LYS A 288 -4.71 15.21 19.61
N GLN A 289 -4.98 15.93 20.70
CA GLN A 289 -3.94 16.33 21.63
C GLN A 289 -3.66 15.17 22.60
N ILE A 290 -2.41 14.74 22.68
CA ILE A 290 -1.95 13.68 23.58
C ILE A 290 -1.04 14.26 24.66
N SER A 291 -1.11 13.70 25.88
CA SER A 291 -0.21 14.04 26.98
C SER A 291 1.11 13.30 26.83
N LEU A 292 2.24 14.00 27.01
CA LEU A 292 3.57 13.40 27.08
C LEU A 292 4.01 13.09 28.52
N LYS A 293 3.15 13.31 29.51
CA LYS A 293 3.41 12.89 30.90
C LYS A 293 2.80 11.53 31.12
N ILE A 294 3.53 10.65 31.81
CA ILE A 294 2.97 9.39 32.31
C ILE A 294 1.90 9.79 33.32
N ILE A 295 0.64 9.61 32.97
CA ILE A 295 -0.46 9.74 33.90
C ILE A 295 -0.50 8.39 34.62
N ASN A 296 -0.17 8.38 35.92
CA ASN A 296 -0.17 7.17 36.76
C ASN A 296 -1.59 6.63 37.04
N ASP A 297 -2.54 6.81 36.12
CA ASP A 297 -3.87 6.20 36.19
C ASP A 297 -3.87 4.78 35.59
N TYR A 298 -2.69 4.25 35.26
CA TYR A 298 -2.50 2.87 34.83
C TYR A 298 -2.02 2.05 36.04
N GLU A 299 -2.97 1.46 36.78
CA GLU A 299 -2.64 0.22 37.48
C GLU A 299 -2.26 -0.81 36.40
N PRO A 300 -1.03 -1.33 36.39
CA PRO A 300 -0.75 -2.49 35.56
C PRO A 300 -1.72 -3.57 36.01
N GLU A 301 -2.48 -4.15 35.08
CA GLU A 301 -3.23 -5.37 35.34
C GLU A 301 -2.23 -6.41 35.83
N THR A 302 -2.16 -6.53 37.14
CA THR A 302 -1.51 -7.62 37.82
C THR A 302 -2.29 -8.86 37.40
N SER A 303 -1.53 -9.79 36.82
CA SER A 303 -1.81 -11.22 36.76
C SER A 303 -3.14 -11.63 37.41
N THR A 304 -4.22 -11.58 36.63
CA THR A 304 -5.50 -12.15 37.04
C THR A 304 -5.85 -13.26 36.08
N ASN A 305 -5.64 -14.47 36.61
CA ASN A 305 -6.25 -15.74 36.26
C ASN A 305 -7.19 -15.71 35.05
N SER A 306 -6.72 -16.37 33.99
CA SER A 306 -7.54 -16.83 32.87
C SER A 306 -8.81 -17.50 33.39
N SER A 307 -9.91 -16.75 33.40
CA SER A 307 -11.23 -17.32 33.59
C SER A 307 -11.66 -17.92 32.26
N SER A 308 -11.57 -19.24 32.22
CA SER A 308 -12.01 -20.08 31.12
C SER A 308 -13.44 -19.77 30.69
N ILE A 309 -13.62 -19.25 29.47
CA ILE A 309 -14.86 -19.47 28.72
C ILE A 309 -14.79 -20.93 28.24
N LYS A 310 -15.50 -21.80 28.96
CA LYS A 310 -15.76 -23.18 28.52
C LYS A 310 -16.61 -23.13 27.26
N THR A 311 -15.98 -23.23 26.10
CA THR A 311 -16.62 -23.81 24.91
C THR A 311 -16.29 -25.30 24.91
N ASN A 312 -17.32 -26.12 25.11
CA ASN A 312 -17.24 -27.56 25.01
C ASN A 312 -16.90 -27.96 23.57
N VAL A 313 -15.63 -28.13 23.27
CA VAL A 313 -15.17 -28.98 22.16
C VAL A 313 -14.20 -29.98 22.77
N LYS A 314 -14.61 -31.25 22.82
CA LYS A 314 -13.75 -32.35 23.26
C LYS A 314 -12.62 -32.52 22.23
N HIS A 315 -11.43 -32.05 22.55
CA HIS A 315 -10.19 -32.61 22.01
C HIS A 315 -9.19 -32.83 23.14
N SER A 316 -8.65 -34.04 23.14
CA SER A 316 -7.75 -34.62 24.12
C SER A 316 -6.36 -33.95 24.11
N GLN A 317 -5.99 -33.44 25.28
CA GLN A 317 -4.65 -33.34 25.88
C GLN A 317 -3.40 -33.23 24.98
N SER A 318 -2.71 -32.09 25.11
CA SER A 318 -1.37 -32.09 25.73
C SER A 318 -1.09 -30.71 26.35
N THR A 319 -0.94 -30.69 27.67
CA THR A 319 -0.58 -29.52 28.46
C THR A 319 0.84 -29.08 28.09
N ILE A 320 0.98 -28.00 27.30
CA ILE A 320 2.27 -27.34 27.11
C ILE A 320 2.48 -26.44 28.32
N GLU A 321 3.41 -26.82 29.19
CA GLU A 321 3.89 -25.98 30.30
C GLU A 321 4.40 -24.63 29.76
N GLN A 322 3.81 -23.53 30.22
CA GLN A 322 4.33 -22.18 30.00
C GLN A 322 5.59 -21.98 30.86
N ASN A 323 6.76 -22.40 30.36
CA ASN A 323 8.02 -22.27 31.08
C ASN A 323 8.75 -20.92 30.83
N LYS A 324 8.66 -20.07 31.86
CA LYS A 324 9.54 -19.00 32.39
C LYS A 324 10.40 -18.12 31.46
N ILE A 325 10.16 -16.82 31.62
CA ILE A 325 11.02 -15.67 31.25
C ILE A 325 12.37 -15.83 31.95
N GLN A 326 13.46 -16.03 31.20
CA GLN A 326 14.83 -15.98 31.70
C GLN A 326 15.38 -14.57 31.44
N PRO A 327 15.37 -13.66 32.42
CA PRO A 327 16.00 -12.35 32.26
C PRO A 327 17.52 -12.51 32.22
N VAL A 328 18.13 -12.15 31.09
CA VAL A 328 19.59 -12.07 30.95
C VAL A 328 19.97 -10.59 31.07
N THR A 329 20.75 -10.26 32.11
CA THR A 329 21.30 -8.91 32.30
C THR A 329 22.65 -8.84 31.58
N PHE A 330 22.79 -7.87 30.69
CA PHE A 330 24.02 -7.63 29.94
C PHE A 330 25.09 -6.95 30.82
N ASN A 331 26.34 -6.89 30.33
CA ASN A 331 27.33 -5.92 30.83
C ASN A 331 26.99 -4.47 30.41
N GLY A 332 25.90 -4.29 29.64
CA GLY A 332 25.27 -3.02 29.32
C GLY A 332 24.13 -2.62 30.28
N THR A 333 23.46 -1.51 29.98
CA THR A 333 22.37 -0.96 30.82
C THR A 333 20.99 -1.57 30.56
N ARG A 334 20.88 -2.54 29.64
CA ARG A 334 19.59 -3.14 29.23
C ARG A 334 19.42 -4.57 29.72
N GLN A 335 18.16 -4.97 29.88
CA GLN A 335 17.77 -6.35 30.18
C GLN A 335 17.21 -7.02 28.91
N LEU A 336 17.59 -8.26 28.66
CA LEU A 336 17.01 -9.12 27.63
C LEU A 336 16.05 -10.11 28.30
N LEU A 337 14.77 -9.99 27.98
CA LEU A 337 13.69 -10.83 28.50
C LEU A 337 13.33 -11.85 27.42
N LEU A 338 13.88 -13.07 27.53
CA LEU A 338 13.69 -14.10 26.52
C LEU A 338 12.56 -15.06 26.89
N THR A 339 11.61 -15.21 25.96
CA THR A 339 10.65 -16.31 25.96
C THR A 339 11.27 -17.49 25.21
N ASN A 340 11.47 -18.63 25.86
CA ASN A 340 12.07 -19.82 25.26
C ASN A 340 11.06 -20.97 25.23
N ARG A 341 10.25 -21.06 24.17
CA ARG A 341 9.16 -22.05 24.09
C ARG A 341 9.65 -23.47 23.78
N ASP A 342 10.82 -23.59 23.13
CA ASP A 342 11.33 -24.85 22.58
C ASP A 342 12.55 -25.40 23.33
N SER A 343 12.76 -24.98 24.59
CA SER A 343 13.87 -25.43 25.43
C SER A 343 15.26 -25.31 24.76
N CYS A 344 15.57 -24.13 24.24
CA CYS A 344 16.85 -23.83 23.59
C CYS A 344 18.07 -24.15 24.46
N ARG A 345 18.89 -25.10 23.99
CA ARG A 345 20.12 -25.58 24.65
C ARG A 345 21.28 -24.58 24.59
N VAL A 346 21.25 -23.63 23.66
CA VAL A 346 22.30 -22.64 23.40
C VAL A 346 21.85 -21.21 23.75
N LEU A 347 20.89 -21.07 24.67
CA LEU A 347 20.28 -19.78 25.01
C LEU A 347 21.29 -18.75 25.52
N GLU A 348 22.27 -19.17 26.31
CA GLU A 348 23.34 -18.29 26.81
C GLU A 348 24.21 -17.75 25.66
N GLN A 349 24.60 -18.61 24.72
CA GLN A 349 25.39 -18.22 23.54
C GLN A 349 24.60 -17.26 22.63
N ILE A 350 23.32 -17.56 22.37
CA ILE A 350 22.41 -16.68 21.62
C ILE A 350 22.35 -15.31 22.30
N SER A 351 22.15 -15.28 23.62
CA SER A 351 22.08 -14.04 24.39
C SER A 351 23.38 -13.23 24.29
N GLY A 352 24.54 -13.88 24.38
CA GLY A 352 25.84 -13.25 24.24
C GLY A 352 26.10 -12.68 22.84
N GLU A 353 25.73 -13.40 21.79
CA GLU A 353 25.82 -12.92 20.40
C GLU A 353 24.82 -11.78 20.13
N THR A 354 23.60 -11.85 20.68
CA THR A 354 22.64 -10.74 20.64
C THR A 354 23.23 -9.49 21.32
N GLU A 355 23.84 -9.62 22.50
CA GLU A 355 24.45 -8.50 23.24
C GLU A 355 25.52 -7.78 22.40
N LYS A 356 26.40 -8.56 21.75
CA LYS A 356 27.45 -8.03 20.88
C LYS A 356 26.85 -7.18 19.77
N LEU A 357 25.80 -7.67 19.12
CA LEU A 357 25.13 -6.95 18.04
C LEU A 357 24.40 -5.68 18.53
N ILE A 358 23.64 -5.78 19.62
CA ILE A 358 22.92 -4.62 20.21
C ILE A 358 23.91 -3.53 20.62
N SER A 359 25.02 -3.90 21.27
CA SER A 359 26.08 -2.96 21.66
C SER A 359 26.68 -2.22 20.46
N LEU A 360 26.76 -2.85 19.28
CA LEU A 360 27.21 -2.19 18.05
C LEU A 360 26.20 -1.15 17.55
N PHE A 361 24.91 -1.51 17.56
CA PHE A 361 23.84 -0.59 17.17
C PHE A 361 23.78 0.63 18.09
N GLU A 362 23.95 0.45 19.40
CA GLU A 362 23.93 1.56 20.36
C GLU A 362 25.16 2.47 20.26
N LYS A 363 26.34 1.91 20.01
CA LYS A 363 27.55 2.71 19.80
C LYS A 363 27.50 3.51 18.51
N ASN A 364 26.70 3.08 17.53
CA ASN A 364 26.54 3.70 16.20
C ASN A 364 27.87 4.03 15.50
N LYS A 365 28.90 3.20 15.74
CA LYS A 365 30.24 3.35 15.15
C LYS A 365 30.49 2.26 14.12
N THR A 366 30.23 2.57 12.86
CA THR A 366 30.39 1.63 11.73
C THR A 366 31.79 1.02 11.64
N SER A 367 32.83 1.75 12.08
CA SER A 367 34.21 1.26 12.12
C SER A 367 34.43 0.05 13.05
N SER A 368 33.56 -0.16 14.04
CA SER A 368 33.63 -1.32 14.95
C SER A 368 32.98 -2.60 14.40
N ILE A 369 32.16 -2.48 13.34
CA ILE A 369 31.46 -3.61 12.71
C ILE A 369 32.47 -4.53 12.01
N ALA A 370 33.36 -3.95 11.18
CA ALA A 370 34.37 -4.71 10.45
C ALA A 370 35.34 -5.47 11.38
N ALA A 371 35.61 -4.94 12.57
CA ALA A 371 36.42 -5.62 13.57
C ALA A 371 35.66 -6.79 14.21
N THR A 372 34.37 -6.61 14.50
CA THR A 372 33.54 -7.63 15.17
C THR A 372 33.22 -8.79 14.24
N PHE A 373 32.92 -8.51 12.96
CA PHE A 373 32.54 -9.50 11.95
C PHE A 373 33.63 -9.74 10.90
N LYS A 374 34.91 -9.61 11.27
CA LYS A 374 36.04 -9.73 10.34
C LYS A 374 36.07 -11.06 9.55
N GLY A 375 35.55 -12.14 10.15
CA GLY A 375 35.48 -13.47 9.55
C GLY A 375 34.21 -13.73 8.73
N ASP A 376 33.26 -12.80 8.70
CA ASP A 376 31.97 -12.96 8.03
C ASP A 376 31.65 -11.70 7.21
N ALA A 377 32.08 -11.73 5.94
CA ALA A 377 31.86 -10.62 5.01
C ALA A 377 30.36 -10.34 4.79
N PHE A 378 29.53 -11.40 4.78
CA PHE A 378 28.09 -11.28 4.58
C PHE A 378 27.43 -10.51 5.72
N LEU A 379 27.67 -10.90 6.97
CA LEU A 379 27.14 -10.19 8.13
C LEU A 379 27.71 -8.77 8.24
N CYS A 380 29.02 -8.60 8.00
CA CYS A 380 29.66 -7.30 8.03
C CYS A 380 28.98 -6.31 7.06
N ASP A 381 28.79 -6.70 5.80
CA ASP A 381 28.18 -5.85 4.79
C ASP A 381 26.69 -5.62 5.08
N LYS A 382 25.97 -6.67 5.48
CA LYS A 382 24.54 -6.58 5.77
C LYS A 382 24.26 -5.64 6.94
N ILE A 383 24.94 -5.80 8.07
CA ILE A 383 24.76 -4.96 9.27
C ILE A 383 25.19 -3.51 8.98
N THR A 384 26.30 -3.32 8.27
CA THR A 384 26.77 -1.99 7.84
C THR A 384 25.70 -1.27 7.02
N ASN A 385 25.11 -1.96 6.05
CA ASN A 385 24.07 -1.41 5.20
C ASN A 385 22.76 -1.15 5.95
N ILE A 386 22.35 -2.04 6.85
CA ILE A 386 21.17 -1.87 7.70
C ILE A 386 21.29 -0.56 8.51
N ILE A 387 22.42 -0.33 9.19
CA ILE A 387 22.67 0.91 9.96
C ILE A 387 22.68 2.13 9.04
N LYS A 388 23.45 2.08 7.95
CA LYS A 388 23.66 3.20 7.03
C LYS A 388 22.35 3.71 6.41
N PHE A 389 21.48 2.80 5.99
CA PHE A 389 20.31 3.16 5.18
C PHE A 389 19.02 3.33 5.97
N ASN A 390 18.94 2.79 7.19
CA ASN A 390 17.72 2.85 8.00
C ASN A 390 17.84 3.76 9.22
N LYS A 391 19.06 4.24 9.54
CA LYS A 391 19.34 5.11 10.70
C LYS A 391 18.71 4.54 11.98
N LEU A 392 18.83 3.22 12.11
CA LEU A 392 18.12 2.45 13.11
C LEU A 392 18.58 2.80 14.53
N LYS A 393 17.65 2.68 15.47
CA LYS A 393 17.92 2.82 16.91
C LYS A 393 17.17 1.74 17.65
N ILE A 394 17.80 1.07 18.61
CA ILE A 394 17.10 0.10 19.46
C ILE A 394 16.17 0.85 20.41
N ALA A 395 14.88 0.50 20.40
CA ALA A 395 13.85 1.11 21.24
C ALA A 395 14.23 1.01 22.72
N SER A 396 13.99 2.04 23.52
CA SER A 396 14.58 2.19 24.85
C SER A 396 14.13 1.14 25.88
N GLY A 397 15.05 0.78 26.77
CA GLY A 397 14.91 -0.15 27.92
C GLY A 397 14.85 -1.63 27.56
N PRO A 398 14.11 -2.47 28.34
CA PRO A 398 14.21 -3.92 28.21
C PRO A 398 13.79 -4.40 26.81
N ILE A 399 14.53 -5.39 26.30
CA ILE A 399 14.24 -6.05 25.03
C ILE A 399 13.48 -7.33 25.35
N ALA A 400 12.20 -7.40 24.99
CA ALA A 400 11.43 -8.63 25.06
C ALA A 400 11.46 -9.34 23.70
N ALA A 401 11.98 -10.56 23.67
CA ALA A 401 12.17 -11.30 22.42
C ALA A 401 11.82 -12.79 22.59
N ASP A 402 11.36 -13.39 21.50
CA ASP A 402 10.98 -14.80 21.47
C ASP A 402 12.05 -15.64 20.76
N VAL A 403 12.50 -16.70 21.42
CA VAL A 403 13.42 -17.70 20.86
C VAL A 403 12.61 -18.90 20.38
N ASN A 404 12.70 -19.19 19.09
CA ASN A 404 11.98 -20.29 18.45
C ASN A 404 12.94 -21.21 17.69
N ARG A 405 12.59 -22.49 17.62
CA ARG A 405 13.31 -23.47 16.81
C ARG A 405 13.04 -23.23 15.32
N THR A 406 14.09 -23.34 14.51
CA THR A 406 14.00 -23.37 13.05
C THR A 406 14.63 -24.64 12.48
N TYR A 407 14.48 -24.84 11.17
CA TYR A 407 15.10 -25.97 10.47
C TYR A 407 16.64 -25.96 10.55
N ASN A 408 17.26 -24.77 10.52
CA ASN A 408 18.73 -24.60 10.48
C ASN A 408 19.34 -24.15 11.83
N GLY A 409 18.57 -24.19 12.92
CA GLY A 409 19.02 -23.77 14.24
C GLY A 409 17.92 -23.04 15.01
N TRP A 410 18.16 -21.77 15.32
CA TRP A 410 17.33 -20.96 16.19
C TRP A 410 17.08 -19.57 15.60
N GLU A 411 15.95 -18.98 15.93
CA GLU A 411 15.68 -17.57 15.64
C GLU A 411 15.29 -16.85 16.91
N LEU A 412 15.76 -15.60 17.02
CA LEU A 412 15.34 -14.65 18.05
C LEU A 412 14.59 -13.52 17.35
N ARG A 413 13.30 -13.36 17.63
CA ARG A 413 12.45 -12.36 16.99
C ARG A 413 11.88 -11.35 17.98
N LYS A 414 11.32 -10.26 17.46
CA LYS A 414 10.65 -9.18 18.19
C LYS A 414 11.60 -8.20 18.90
N ILE A 415 12.85 -8.07 18.44
CA ILE A 415 13.68 -6.95 18.89
C ILE A 415 13.12 -5.66 18.26
N THR A 416 12.46 -4.82 19.04
CA THR A 416 11.90 -3.55 18.56
C THR A 416 12.99 -2.52 18.28
N VAL A 417 13.00 -2.00 17.06
CA VAL A 417 13.88 -0.92 16.62
C VAL A 417 13.07 0.21 15.99
N LEU A 418 13.59 1.43 16.02
CA LEU A 418 13.04 2.57 15.31
C LEU A 418 13.90 2.86 14.09
N ASN A 419 13.32 2.73 12.90
CA ASN A 419 13.95 3.18 11.66
C ASN A 419 13.49 4.60 11.32
N LYS A 420 14.41 5.39 10.75
CA LYS A 420 14.14 6.78 10.32
C LYS A 420 14.49 6.97 8.85
N TYR A 421 13.56 7.56 8.11
CA TYR A 421 13.64 7.82 6.67
C TYR A 421 13.43 9.33 6.41
N PRO A 422 14.46 10.17 6.58
CA PRO A 422 14.31 11.63 6.58
C PRO A 422 13.77 12.22 5.28
N THR A 423 14.12 11.67 4.12
CA THR A 423 13.59 12.14 2.83
C THR A 423 12.12 11.79 2.63
N LEU A 424 11.60 10.84 3.42
CA LEU A 424 10.18 10.50 3.47
C LEU A 424 9.45 11.24 4.60
N GLY A 425 10.19 11.98 5.45
CA GLY A 425 9.66 12.52 6.71
C GLY A 425 9.02 11.44 7.57
N LYS A 426 9.52 10.20 7.54
CA LYS A 426 8.89 9.04 8.17
C LYS A 426 9.79 8.41 9.24
N GLN A 427 9.19 7.98 10.33
CA GLN A 427 9.76 7.02 11.27
C GLN A 427 8.80 5.84 11.45
N ALA A 428 9.35 4.64 11.56
CA ALA A 428 8.56 3.43 11.72
C ALA A 428 9.22 2.51 12.77
N PRO A 429 8.46 2.01 13.76
CA PRO A 429 8.90 0.87 14.54
C PRO A 429 9.03 -0.35 13.62
N GLU A 430 10.01 -1.19 13.87
CA GLU A 430 10.30 -2.40 13.11
C GLU A 430 10.72 -3.50 14.08
N TYR A 431 10.49 -4.76 13.72
CA TYR A 431 11.05 -5.88 14.45
C TYR A 431 12.28 -6.39 13.73
N MET A 432 13.36 -6.57 14.48
CA MET A 432 14.53 -7.29 14.02
C MET A 432 14.40 -8.76 14.43
N VAL A 433 14.83 -9.62 13.51
CA VAL A 433 14.88 -11.08 13.64
C VAL A 433 16.33 -11.50 13.40
N LEU A 434 16.89 -12.22 14.36
CA LEU A 434 18.26 -12.71 14.35
C LEU A 434 18.22 -14.23 14.17
N ASP A 435 18.99 -14.74 13.22
CA ASP A 435 19.07 -16.18 12.94
C ASP A 435 20.42 -16.73 13.42
N TYR A 436 20.35 -17.85 14.13
CA TYR A 436 21.45 -18.52 14.80
C TYR A 436 21.56 -19.98 14.37
N ASP A 437 22.78 -20.47 14.22
CA ASP A 437 23.03 -21.88 13.93
C ASP A 437 22.70 -22.76 15.16
N ASP A 438 22.80 -24.08 14.99
CA ASP A 438 22.57 -25.03 16.08
C ASP A 438 23.53 -24.87 17.28
N ASN A 439 24.63 -24.14 17.11
CA ASN A 439 25.63 -23.83 18.14
C ASN A 439 25.40 -22.46 18.78
N GLY A 440 24.41 -21.69 18.33
CA GLY A 440 24.09 -20.36 18.83
C GLY A 440 24.93 -19.23 18.21
N ASN A 441 25.66 -19.49 17.11
CA ASN A 441 26.38 -18.44 16.39
C ASN A 441 25.44 -17.67 15.47
N LEU A 442 25.50 -16.33 15.52
CA LEU A 442 24.72 -15.47 14.63
C LEU A 442 25.20 -15.67 13.18
N TYR A 443 24.28 -15.92 12.25
CA TYR A 443 24.60 -16.00 10.82
C TYR A 443 23.70 -15.12 9.94
N ASP A 444 22.59 -14.60 10.46
CA ASP A 444 21.75 -13.67 9.69
C ASP A 444 21.00 -12.64 10.56
N VAL A 445 20.70 -11.48 9.98
CA VAL A 445 19.97 -10.37 10.61
C VAL A 445 18.93 -9.84 9.62
N ASN A 446 17.64 -9.89 9.97
CA ASN A 446 16.54 -9.49 9.10
C ASN A 446 15.59 -8.52 9.80
N PHE A 447 14.91 -7.68 9.02
CA PHE A 447 13.69 -7.03 9.48
C PHE A 447 12.52 -8.01 9.29
N GLY A 448 11.85 -8.32 10.40
CA GLY A 448 10.72 -9.23 10.45
C GLY A 448 9.47 -8.67 9.78
N ILE A 449 8.52 -9.56 9.55
CA ILE A 449 7.12 -9.17 9.31
C ILE A 449 6.46 -8.76 10.64
N MET A 450 5.32 -8.07 10.56
CA MET A 450 4.56 -7.65 11.76
C MET A 450 4.09 -8.87 12.55
N GLN A 451 3.95 -8.74 13.87
CA GLN A 451 3.60 -9.82 14.77
C GLN A 451 2.20 -10.35 14.53
N ASP A 452 1.23 -9.48 14.26
CA ASP A 452 -0.12 -9.92 13.89
C ASP A 452 -0.07 -10.85 12.67
N LEU A 453 0.66 -10.44 11.64
CA LEU A 453 0.81 -11.15 10.38
C LEU A 453 1.58 -12.46 10.52
N TYR A 454 2.60 -12.46 11.37
CA TYR A 454 3.31 -13.67 11.78
C TYR A 454 2.36 -14.63 12.53
N GLY A 455 1.53 -14.12 13.44
CA GLY A 455 0.53 -14.88 14.19
C GLY A 455 -0.49 -15.55 13.27
N GLN A 456 -1.06 -14.80 12.32
CA GLN A 456 -1.99 -15.35 11.31
C GLN A 456 -1.37 -16.52 10.54
N PHE A 457 -0.09 -16.40 10.19
CA PHE A 457 0.63 -17.49 9.55
C PHE A 457 0.79 -18.70 10.47
N VAL A 458 1.12 -18.49 11.75
CA VAL A 458 1.30 -19.57 12.73
C VAL A 458 0.00 -20.34 12.84
N GLU A 459 -1.12 -19.65 12.98
CA GLU A 459 -2.46 -20.24 13.07
C GLU A 459 -2.85 -21.02 11.82
N GLN A 460 -2.57 -20.49 10.63
CA GLN A 460 -2.82 -21.20 9.36
C GLN A 460 -1.97 -22.47 9.20
N GLY A 461 -0.79 -22.53 9.85
CA GLY A 461 0.13 -23.66 9.81
C GLY A 461 -0.23 -24.82 10.74
N LEU A 462 -1.05 -24.58 11.77
CA LEU A 462 -1.45 -25.61 12.76
C LEU A 462 -2.34 -26.73 12.16
N PHE A 463 -2.82 -26.55 10.93
CA PHE A 463 -3.75 -27.47 10.27
C PHE A 463 -3.09 -28.39 9.21
N GLY A 464 -1.76 -28.37 9.04
CA GLY A 464 -1.11 -29.24 8.05
C GLY A 464 0.37 -29.58 8.33
N ASP A 465 0.82 -30.69 7.75
CA ASP A 465 2.20 -31.22 7.85
C ASP A 465 3.28 -30.37 7.12
N ASP A 466 3.04 -29.10 6.81
CA ASP A 466 3.98 -28.23 6.07
C ASP A 466 4.62 -27.10 6.89
N TRP A 467 4.57 -27.19 8.22
CA TRP A 467 5.11 -26.16 9.11
C TRP A 467 6.53 -25.73 8.75
N GLY A 468 7.42 -26.69 8.44
CA GLY A 468 8.80 -26.41 8.05
C GLY A 468 8.92 -25.56 6.77
N ASN A 469 8.20 -25.92 5.70
CA ASN A 469 8.18 -25.15 4.45
C ASN A 469 7.62 -23.75 4.68
N ARG A 470 6.54 -23.68 5.43
CA ARG A 470 5.91 -22.45 5.86
C ARG A 470 6.93 -21.52 6.55
N GLN A 471 7.67 -22.00 7.55
CA GLN A 471 8.65 -21.17 8.27
C GLN A 471 9.67 -20.56 7.31
N VAL A 472 10.11 -21.34 6.33
CA VAL A 472 11.00 -20.88 5.26
C VAL A 472 10.34 -19.83 4.35
N ILE A 473 9.04 -19.96 4.03
CA ILE A 473 8.28 -18.94 3.25
C ILE A 473 8.28 -17.58 3.96
N ILE A 474 8.07 -17.53 5.28
CA ILE A 474 8.21 -16.25 6.02
C ILE A 474 9.62 -15.70 5.86
N LYS A 475 10.64 -16.56 6.03
CA LYS A 475 12.03 -16.13 5.87
C LYS A 475 12.28 -15.54 4.49
N PHE A 476 11.67 -16.08 3.42
CA PHE A 476 11.73 -15.43 2.10
C PHE A 476 11.16 -14.02 2.12
N ALA A 477 9.99 -13.82 2.73
CA ALA A 477 9.36 -12.50 2.79
C ALA A 477 10.19 -11.47 3.59
N GLU A 478 10.71 -11.89 4.75
CA GLU A 478 11.58 -11.09 5.63
C GLU A 478 12.91 -10.77 4.95
N LYS A 479 13.53 -11.77 4.31
CA LYS A 479 14.79 -11.61 3.58
C LYS A 479 14.62 -10.70 2.36
N TYR A 480 13.56 -10.92 1.57
CA TYR A 480 13.23 -10.08 0.42
C TYR A 480 13.05 -8.62 0.88
N ARG A 481 12.27 -8.38 1.94
CA ARG A 481 12.07 -7.05 2.52
C ARG A 481 13.38 -6.43 2.98
N THR A 482 14.18 -7.18 3.73
CA THR A 482 15.48 -6.74 4.26
C THR A 482 16.45 -6.38 3.15
N ALA A 483 16.45 -7.12 2.02
CA ALA A 483 17.30 -6.81 0.88
C ALA A 483 17.00 -5.42 0.29
N PHE A 484 15.74 -4.97 0.30
CA PHE A 484 15.37 -3.61 -0.11
C PHE A 484 15.80 -2.56 0.92
N LEU A 485 15.50 -2.79 2.20
CA LEU A 485 15.83 -1.85 3.28
C LEU A 485 17.34 -1.69 3.50
N SER A 486 18.12 -2.73 3.21
CA SER A 486 19.59 -2.74 3.28
C SER A 486 20.27 -2.52 1.92
N ARG A 487 19.52 -2.46 0.81
CA ARG A 487 20.07 -2.32 -0.55
C ARG A 487 21.05 -3.43 -0.92
N ASN A 488 20.86 -4.61 -0.34
CA ASN A 488 21.72 -5.76 -0.53
C ASN A 488 21.28 -6.52 -1.78
N ILE A 489 21.94 -6.24 -2.90
CA ILE A 489 21.60 -6.88 -4.18
C ILE A 489 22.04 -8.34 -4.25
N GLU A 490 23.12 -8.70 -3.56
CA GLU A 490 23.65 -10.08 -3.50
C GLU A 490 22.70 -10.99 -2.71
N MET A 491 22.13 -10.45 -1.63
CA MET A 491 21.06 -11.12 -0.90
C MET A 491 19.85 -11.33 -1.81
N LEU A 492 19.42 -10.30 -2.55
CA LEU A 492 18.29 -10.43 -3.48
C LEU A 492 18.59 -11.46 -4.58
N ASP A 493 19.81 -11.47 -5.10
CA ASP A 493 20.31 -12.42 -6.09
C ASP A 493 20.21 -13.88 -5.59
N SER A 494 20.62 -14.12 -4.34
CA SER A 494 20.59 -15.45 -3.71
C SER A 494 19.17 -16.01 -3.51
N LEU A 495 18.15 -15.17 -3.44
CA LEU A 495 16.77 -15.60 -3.26
C LEU A 495 16.13 -16.13 -4.55
N PHE A 496 16.65 -15.74 -5.72
CA PHE A 496 16.09 -16.10 -7.01
C PHE A 496 16.83 -17.28 -7.65
N ALA A 497 16.07 -18.21 -8.25
CA ALA A 497 16.63 -19.21 -9.16
C ALA A 497 17.25 -18.52 -10.39
N ASP A 498 18.24 -19.13 -11.03
CA ASP A 498 18.96 -18.49 -12.15
C ASP A 498 18.05 -18.25 -13.36
N GLU A 499 17.10 -19.15 -13.57
CA GLU A 499 16.04 -19.15 -14.56
C GLU A 499 14.78 -18.37 -14.12
N ALA A 500 14.84 -17.66 -12.98
CA ALA A 500 13.67 -16.98 -12.43
C ALA A 500 13.06 -15.97 -13.42
N VAL A 501 11.73 -16.00 -13.51
CA VAL A 501 10.93 -15.11 -14.34
C VAL A 501 10.36 -13.98 -13.49
N ILE A 502 10.71 -12.75 -13.85
CA ILE A 502 10.30 -11.55 -13.13
C ILE A 502 9.30 -10.77 -13.96
N ILE A 503 8.07 -10.66 -13.47
CA ILE A 503 6.97 -9.94 -14.10
C ILE A 503 6.72 -8.64 -13.32
N VAL A 504 6.66 -7.52 -14.04
CA VAL A 504 6.32 -6.21 -13.48
C VAL A 504 5.15 -5.65 -14.28
N GLY A 505 3.97 -5.62 -13.67
CA GLY A 505 2.82 -4.90 -14.19
C GLY A 505 2.97 -3.40 -13.97
N ARG A 506 2.76 -2.61 -15.03
CA ARG A 506 2.59 -1.16 -14.93
C ARG A 506 1.25 -0.76 -15.52
N VAL A 507 0.52 0.10 -14.81
CA VAL A 507 -0.66 0.76 -15.37
C VAL A 507 -0.18 1.75 -16.43
N LEU A 508 -0.71 1.63 -17.65
CA LEU A 508 -0.39 2.53 -18.74
C LEU A 508 -0.89 3.95 -18.46
N LYS A 509 0.00 4.96 -18.60
CA LYS A 509 -0.44 6.25 -19.15
C LYS A 509 -0.45 6.10 -20.65
N LYS A 510 -1.62 6.23 -21.29
CA LYS A 510 -1.78 6.13 -22.75
C LYS A 510 -1.09 7.31 -23.44
N THR A 511 0.23 7.26 -23.57
CA THR A 511 0.98 8.05 -24.54
C THR A 511 1.39 7.12 -25.67
N LYS A 512 1.14 7.52 -26.92
CA LYS A 512 1.54 6.77 -28.11
C LYS A 512 3.06 6.55 -28.10
N MET A 513 3.51 5.32 -27.81
CA MET A 513 4.93 4.93 -27.84
C MET A 513 5.07 3.52 -28.42
N LYS A 514 6.06 3.37 -29.32
CA LYS A 514 6.35 2.21 -30.19
C LYS A 514 6.63 0.93 -29.41
N ASP A 515 6.19 -0.19 -29.98
CA ASP A 515 6.37 -1.55 -29.49
C ASP A 515 7.85 -1.96 -29.48
N VAL A 516 8.41 -2.12 -28.27
CA VAL A 516 9.77 -2.67 -28.06
C VAL A 516 9.75 -3.82 -27.03
N TYR A 517 8.61 -4.15 -26.43
CA TYR A 517 8.50 -5.16 -25.38
C TYR A 517 7.66 -6.36 -25.84
N LYS A 518 8.08 -7.58 -25.50
CA LYS A 518 7.25 -8.78 -25.69
C LYS A 518 6.12 -8.77 -24.66
N TYR A 519 4.89 -8.88 -25.15
CA TYR A 519 3.66 -8.78 -24.36
C TYR A 519 3.09 -10.16 -24.07
N SER A 520 2.64 -10.35 -22.83
CA SER A 520 1.84 -11.50 -22.40
C SER A 520 0.62 -10.97 -21.66
N GLN A 521 -0.59 -11.15 -22.20
CA GLN A 521 -1.82 -10.90 -21.44
C GLN A 521 -2.03 -12.08 -20.48
N LEU A 522 -2.10 -11.81 -19.18
CA LEU A 522 -2.35 -12.86 -18.19
C LEU A 522 -3.85 -13.19 -18.08
N ASN A 523 -4.77 -12.25 -18.38
CA ASN A 523 -6.23 -12.42 -18.45
C ASN A 523 -6.91 -11.38 -19.36
N GLU A 524 -8.09 -11.72 -19.92
CA GLU A 524 -8.94 -10.82 -20.71
C GLU A 524 -9.80 -9.88 -19.84
N ASP A 525 -10.06 -10.24 -18.58
CA ASP A 525 -10.97 -9.51 -17.66
C ASP A 525 -10.29 -8.44 -16.78
N GLN A 526 -8.98 -8.19 -16.96
CA GLN A 526 -8.27 -7.16 -16.20
C GLN A 526 -8.00 -5.92 -17.09
N PRO A 527 -8.04 -4.70 -16.51
CA PRO A 527 -7.71 -3.48 -17.26
C PRO A 527 -6.29 -3.54 -17.83
N ASP A 528 -6.02 -2.69 -18.82
CA ASP A 528 -4.84 -2.65 -19.70
C ASP A 528 -3.49 -2.46 -18.94
N VAL A 529 -3.07 -3.46 -18.17
CA VAL A 529 -1.79 -3.54 -17.45
C VAL A 529 -0.74 -4.09 -18.40
N ARG A 530 0.29 -3.29 -18.71
CA ARG A 530 1.44 -3.82 -19.45
C ARG A 530 2.33 -4.59 -18.50
N TYR A 531 2.42 -5.89 -18.72
CA TYR A 531 3.39 -6.76 -18.07
C TYR A 531 4.72 -6.68 -18.81
N MET A 532 5.77 -6.30 -18.10
CA MET A 532 7.14 -6.44 -18.57
C MET A 532 7.73 -7.68 -17.91
N GLN A 533 8.24 -8.60 -18.74
CA GLN A 533 8.96 -9.77 -18.28
C GLN A 533 10.48 -9.47 -18.34
N TYR A 534 11.17 -9.77 -17.25
CA TYR A 534 12.62 -9.67 -17.12
C TYR A 534 13.20 -11.02 -16.72
N THR A 535 14.42 -11.28 -17.17
CA THR A 535 15.29 -12.27 -16.55
C THR A 535 15.77 -11.78 -15.17
N LYS A 536 16.23 -12.70 -14.30
CA LYS A 536 16.88 -12.37 -13.02
C LYS A 536 17.98 -11.30 -13.19
N GLY A 537 18.89 -11.49 -14.14
CA GLY A 537 20.01 -10.57 -14.38
C GLY A 537 19.56 -9.14 -14.78
N GLU A 538 18.57 -9.02 -15.67
CA GLU A 538 18.02 -7.72 -16.06
C GLU A 538 17.33 -7.02 -14.90
N TYR A 539 16.55 -7.77 -14.12
CA TYR A 539 15.87 -7.26 -12.94
C TYR A 539 16.86 -6.74 -11.90
N LEU A 540 17.85 -7.55 -11.52
CA LEU A 540 18.86 -7.17 -10.53
C LEU A 540 19.71 -5.98 -10.97
N LYS A 541 20.05 -5.88 -12.27
CA LYS A 541 20.74 -4.72 -12.83
C LYS A 541 19.92 -3.43 -12.66
N ASN A 542 18.63 -3.50 -12.99
CA ASN A 542 17.71 -2.37 -12.82
C ASN A 542 17.53 -2.00 -11.35
N GLN A 543 17.37 -3.00 -10.48
CA GLN A 543 17.18 -2.81 -9.04
C GLN A 543 18.43 -2.24 -8.36
N SER A 544 19.63 -2.68 -8.76
CA SER A 544 20.91 -2.13 -8.30
C SER A 544 21.02 -0.63 -8.62
N ARG A 545 20.60 -0.21 -9.82
CA ARG A 545 20.56 1.21 -10.19
C ARG A 545 19.58 1.99 -9.32
N LEU A 546 18.39 1.42 -9.04
CA LEU A 546 17.41 2.06 -8.15
C LEU A 546 17.99 2.23 -6.74
N PHE A 547 18.55 1.18 -6.15
CA PHE A 547 19.17 1.23 -4.82
C PHE A 547 20.25 2.30 -4.68
N LYS A 548 21.05 2.52 -5.72
CA LYS A 548 22.09 3.57 -5.73
C LYS A 548 21.51 4.99 -5.72
N ASN A 549 20.33 5.19 -6.32
CA ASN A 549 19.77 6.52 -6.56
C ASN A 549 18.77 6.97 -5.48
N GLN A 550 18.26 6.07 -4.64
CA GLN A 550 17.32 6.42 -3.58
C GLN A 550 18.05 6.71 -2.27
N LYS A 551 17.70 7.81 -1.60
CA LYS A 551 18.29 8.17 -0.30
C LYS A 551 17.66 7.39 0.84
N ASP A 552 16.35 7.16 0.80
CA ASP A 552 15.63 6.28 1.71
C ASP A 552 14.70 5.36 0.90
N ILE A 553 14.50 4.13 1.39
CA ILE A 553 13.54 3.15 0.88
C ILE A 553 12.86 2.53 2.08
N TYR A 554 11.53 2.47 2.05
CA TYR A 554 10.67 1.80 2.99
C TYR A 554 9.81 0.78 2.24
N VAL A 555 9.74 -0.43 2.78
CA VAL A 555 8.89 -1.51 2.27
C VAL A 555 8.06 -2.04 3.43
N GLY A 556 6.74 -2.03 3.29
CA GLY A 556 5.78 -2.59 4.23
C GLY A 556 4.93 -3.67 3.57
N TYR A 557 4.39 -4.57 4.39
CA TYR A 557 3.42 -5.57 3.96
C TYR A 557 2.15 -5.42 4.77
N ASN A 558 1.01 -5.56 4.10
CA ASN A 558 -0.31 -5.34 4.70
C ASN A 558 -1.14 -6.63 4.77
N SER A 559 -0.84 -7.64 3.95
CA SER A 559 -1.51 -8.94 3.97
C SER A 559 -0.58 -10.03 3.44
N PHE A 560 -0.87 -11.28 3.82
CA PHE A 560 -0.17 -12.48 3.36
C PHE A 560 -1.17 -13.58 3.03
N LYS A 561 -1.01 -14.22 1.88
CA LYS A 561 -1.75 -15.42 1.50
C LYS A 561 -0.78 -16.44 0.94
N ILE A 562 -0.70 -17.59 1.61
CA ILE A 562 0.08 -18.74 1.14
C ILE A 562 -0.90 -19.72 0.48
N SER A 563 -0.56 -20.15 -0.72
CA SER A 563 -1.33 -21.13 -1.49
C SER A 563 -0.41 -22.27 -1.94
N ARG A 564 -0.89 -23.51 -1.82
CA ARG A 564 -0.20 -24.68 -2.39
C ARG A 564 -0.63 -24.88 -3.84
N LYS A 565 0.27 -25.34 -4.69
CA LYS A 565 -0.06 -25.70 -6.06
C LYS A 565 -0.73 -27.08 -6.11
N ASN A 566 -1.97 -27.15 -6.60
CA ASN A 566 -2.83 -28.35 -6.55
C ASN A 566 -2.35 -29.60 -7.33
N LYS A 567 -1.12 -29.65 -7.85
CA LYS A 567 -0.57 -30.79 -8.62
C LYS A 567 0.96 -30.98 -8.53
N GLN A 568 1.67 -30.13 -7.79
CA GLN A 568 3.12 -30.26 -7.58
C GLN A 568 3.39 -30.18 -6.09
N ASP A 569 3.92 -31.26 -5.54
CA ASP A 569 4.37 -31.28 -4.15
C ASP A 569 5.49 -30.26 -3.98
N ASN A 570 5.56 -29.63 -2.81
CA ASN A 570 6.63 -28.73 -2.41
C ASN A 570 6.77 -27.43 -3.24
N VAL A 571 5.72 -26.98 -3.95
CA VAL A 571 5.69 -25.67 -4.63
C VAL A 571 4.61 -24.77 -4.02
N TYR A 572 5.00 -23.56 -3.62
CA TYR A 572 4.15 -22.63 -2.88
C TYR A 572 4.07 -21.25 -3.54
N GLY A 573 2.85 -20.72 -3.66
CA GLY A 573 2.60 -19.34 -4.03
C GLY A 573 2.41 -18.48 -2.79
N LEU A 574 3.19 -17.41 -2.67
CA LEU A 574 3.09 -16.39 -1.63
C LEU A 574 2.60 -15.08 -2.25
N SER A 575 1.38 -14.67 -1.93
CA SER A 575 0.83 -13.36 -2.29
C SER A 575 0.89 -12.40 -1.11
N MET A 576 1.33 -11.17 -1.35
CA MET A 576 1.42 -10.11 -0.35
C MET A 576 0.94 -8.79 -0.93
N ARG A 577 0.18 -8.02 -0.15
CA ARG A 577 -0.03 -6.60 -0.44
C ARG A 577 1.18 -5.81 0.06
N GLN A 578 1.94 -5.24 -0.85
CA GLN A 578 3.21 -4.56 -0.61
C GLN A 578 3.06 -3.05 -0.80
N PHE A 579 3.41 -2.29 0.22
CA PHE A 579 3.63 -0.86 0.14
C PHE A 579 5.13 -0.57 -0.08
N TYR A 580 5.45 0.20 -1.11
CA TYR A 580 6.80 0.64 -1.41
C TYR A 580 6.85 2.17 -1.40
N ASN A 581 7.75 2.76 -0.62
CA ASN A 581 7.98 4.18 -0.60
C ASN A 581 9.48 4.49 -0.62
N SER A 582 9.90 5.38 -1.49
CA SER A 582 11.28 5.80 -1.67
C SER A 582 11.32 7.30 -1.92
N THR A 583 12.51 7.89 -1.83
CA THR A 583 12.71 9.33 -1.97
C THR A 583 12.01 9.96 -3.18
N SER A 584 11.84 9.21 -4.27
CA SER A 584 11.26 9.70 -5.52
C SER A 584 9.97 9.00 -5.96
N TYR A 585 9.51 7.98 -5.23
CA TYR A 585 8.40 7.13 -5.67
C TYR A 585 7.71 6.44 -4.51
N ALA A 586 6.38 6.46 -4.48
CA ALA A 586 5.55 5.70 -3.56
C ALA A 586 4.44 5.00 -4.33
N ASP A 587 4.15 3.75 -3.97
CA ASP A 587 3.12 2.92 -4.59
C ASP A 587 2.74 1.75 -3.69
N GLU A 588 1.56 1.19 -3.92
CA GLU A 588 1.10 -0.04 -3.30
C GLU A 588 0.64 -1.01 -4.39
N GLY A 589 0.96 -2.28 -4.24
CA GLY A 589 0.51 -3.30 -5.16
C GLY A 589 0.63 -4.70 -4.58
N TYR A 590 0.35 -5.69 -5.40
CA TYR A 590 0.27 -7.09 -5.03
C TYR A 590 1.50 -7.83 -5.56
N LEU A 591 2.39 -8.20 -4.65
CA LEU A 591 3.56 -9.02 -4.91
C LEU A 591 3.16 -10.50 -4.81
N PHE A 592 3.49 -11.28 -5.83
CA PHE A 592 3.38 -12.73 -5.85
C PHE A 592 4.77 -13.34 -6.03
N LEU A 593 5.11 -14.30 -5.18
CA LEU A 593 6.33 -15.11 -5.27
C LEU A 593 5.95 -16.58 -5.40
N LEU A 594 6.53 -17.28 -6.37
CA LEU A 594 6.45 -18.74 -6.49
C LEU A 594 7.76 -19.34 -6.00
N ILE A 595 7.69 -20.16 -4.96
CA ILE A 595 8.82 -20.75 -4.28
C ILE A 595 8.78 -22.26 -4.49
N ASP A 596 9.91 -22.82 -4.95
CA ASP A 596 10.08 -24.26 -5.11
C ASP A 596 10.99 -24.80 -3.99
N PHE A 597 10.52 -25.86 -3.32
CA PHE A 597 11.23 -26.56 -2.25
C PHE A 597 11.79 -27.93 -2.71
N ASN A 598 11.66 -28.28 -3.99
CA ASN A 598 12.18 -29.55 -4.52
C ASN A 598 13.70 -29.53 -4.74
N GLN A 599 14.33 -28.35 -4.69
CA GLN A 599 15.79 -28.20 -4.74
C GLN A 599 16.41 -28.25 -3.33
N ALA A 600 17.71 -28.55 -3.27
CA ALA A 600 18.45 -28.61 -2.00
C ALA A 600 18.38 -27.29 -1.18
N GLN A 601 18.27 -26.16 -1.87
CA GLN A 601 17.93 -24.87 -1.27
C GLN A 601 16.69 -24.32 -1.98
N PRO A 602 15.63 -23.98 -1.24
CA PRO A 602 14.46 -23.36 -1.83
C PRO A 602 14.82 -22.05 -2.52
N GLN A 603 14.16 -21.71 -3.63
CA GLN A 603 14.40 -20.48 -4.38
C GLN A 603 13.10 -19.93 -4.99
N ILE A 604 13.10 -18.64 -5.31
CA ILE A 604 12.01 -17.96 -6.01
C ILE A 604 12.18 -18.15 -7.52
N TYR A 605 11.21 -18.79 -8.16
CA TYR A 605 11.18 -19.05 -9.61
C TYR A 605 10.32 -18.05 -10.38
N VAL A 606 9.28 -17.51 -9.73
CA VAL A 606 8.45 -16.46 -10.32
C VAL A 606 8.31 -15.34 -9.30
N ARG A 607 8.59 -14.11 -9.72
CA ARG A 607 8.18 -12.92 -8.97
C ARG A 607 7.34 -12.05 -9.86
N SER A 608 6.11 -11.81 -9.46
CA SER A 608 5.18 -10.94 -10.16
C SER A 608 4.76 -9.80 -9.24
N TRP A 609 4.67 -8.58 -9.76
CA TRP A 609 4.12 -7.45 -9.03
C TRP A 609 3.15 -6.70 -9.92
N GLN A 610 1.97 -6.35 -9.42
CA GLN A 610 1.03 -5.51 -10.15
C GLN A 610 0.20 -4.62 -9.20
N PRO A 611 -0.37 -3.50 -9.67
CA PRO A 611 -1.14 -2.59 -8.80
C PRO A 611 -2.45 -3.17 -8.27
N GLN A 612 -3.06 -4.11 -8.99
CA GLN A 612 -4.37 -4.67 -8.66
C GLN A 612 -4.27 -6.07 -8.05
N GLU A 613 -5.27 -6.46 -7.26
CA GLU A 613 -5.29 -7.81 -6.72
C GLU A 613 -5.37 -8.84 -7.85
N TRP A 614 -4.72 -9.98 -7.64
CA TRP A 614 -4.76 -11.08 -8.58
C TRP A 614 -6.12 -11.77 -8.48
N SER A 615 -6.81 -11.97 -9.61
CA SER A 615 -7.93 -12.90 -9.62
C SER A 615 -7.44 -14.31 -9.30
N GLU A 616 -8.31 -15.15 -8.73
CA GLU A 616 -7.95 -16.53 -8.41
C GLU A 616 -7.44 -17.29 -9.65
N GLY A 617 -8.07 -17.09 -10.81
CA GLY A 617 -7.60 -17.63 -12.08
C GLY A 617 -6.22 -17.12 -12.50
N ALA A 618 -5.89 -15.85 -12.22
CA ALA A 618 -4.56 -15.29 -12.48
C ALA A 618 -3.49 -15.92 -11.57
N LEU A 619 -3.80 -16.08 -10.28
CA LEU A 619 -2.92 -16.76 -9.32
C LEU A 619 -2.67 -18.21 -9.73
N ILE A 620 -3.70 -18.91 -10.20
CA ILE A 620 -3.56 -20.28 -10.73
C ILE A 620 -2.65 -20.30 -11.95
N LYS A 621 -2.82 -19.38 -12.91
CA LYS A 621 -1.94 -19.28 -14.09
C LYS A 621 -0.49 -18.99 -13.72
N LEU A 622 -0.24 -18.03 -12.82
CA LEU A 622 1.10 -17.73 -12.32
C LEU A 622 1.72 -18.91 -11.58
N SER A 623 0.91 -19.61 -10.78
CA SER A 623 1.34 -20.83 -10.08
C SER A 623 1.65 -21.96 -11.07
N ASN A 624 0.96 -22.01 -12.21
CA ASN A 624 1.15 -23.00 -13.28
C ASN A 624 2.22 -22.62 -14.30
N PHE A 625 2.99 -21.55 -14.07
CA PHE A 625 4.09 -21.18 -14.97
C PHE A 625 5.08 -22.36 -15.08
N ASN A 626 5.38 -22.79 -16.31
CA ASN A 626 6.20 -23.98 -16.55
C ASN A 626 7.62 -23.75 -16.01
N MET A 627 7.96 -24.45 -14.93
CA MET A 627 9.29 -24.43 -14.33
C MET A 627 10.27 -25.40 -15.00
N ASN A 628 9.84 -26.10 -16.05
CA ASN A 628 10.67 -27.06 -16.76
C ASN A 628 11.17 -26.47 -18.09
N LYS A 629 12.44 -26.10 -18.10
CA LYS A 629 13.32 -26.27 -19.26
C LYS A 629 14.68 -26.79 -18.82
#